data_AF-A0A2P6C6P4-F1
#
_entry.id   AF-A0A2P6C6P4-F1
#
_cell.length_a   1.000
_cell.length_b   1.000
_cell.length_c   1.000
_cell.angle_alpha   90.00
_cell.angle_beta   90.00
_cell.angle_gamma   90.00
#
_symmetry.space_group_name_H-M   'P 1'
#
loop_
_entity.id
_entity.type
_entity.pdbx_description
1 polymer ?
#
loop_
_entity_poly.entity_id
_entity_poly.type
_entity_poly.pdbx_seq_one_letter_code
_entity_poly.pdbx_strand_id
1 'polypeptide(L)'
;MNKENILKELSFKGIRSSGAGGQHVNKVSSKIELTFDLENSLSLSDNEKTLLKTKLSNKLTKENTLILFCDESRSQHRNKEVAIKRFLELL
;
A
#
# COMPACT_ATOMS: atom_id res chain seq x y z
N MET A 1 -13.01 -11.23 -8.21
CA MET A 1 -12.02 -10.70 -7.25
C MET A 1 -12.52 -10.88 -5.82
N ASN A 2 -11.89 -11.74 -5.01
CA ASN A 2 -12.22 -11.86 -3.59
C ASN A 2 -11.38 -10.87 -2.76
N LYS A 3 -12.00 -9.78 -2.29
CA LYS A 3 -11.32 -8.72 -1.54
C LYS A 3 -10.71 -9.22 -0.23
N GLU A 4 -11.35 -10.17 0.46
CA GLU A 4 -10.86 -10.67 1.74
C GLU A 4 -9.54 -11.43 1.60
N ASN A 5 -9.37 -12.18 0.51
CA ASN A 5 -8.13 -12.91 0.26
C ASN A 5 -7.01 -11.96 -0.17
N ILE A 6 -7.33 -10.93 -0.96
CA ILE A 6 -6.35 -9.90 -1.36
C ILE A 6 -5.83 -9.13 -0.14
N LEU A 7 -6.71 -8.81 0.83
CA LEU A 7 -6.28 -8.15 2.06
C LEU A 7 -5.28 -8.98 2.88
N LYS A 8 -5.30 -10.32 2.75
CA LYS A 8 -4.33 -11.23 3.41
C LYS A 8 -2.99 -11.26 2.70
N GLU A 9 -2.94 -10.91 1.41
CA GLU A 9 -1.70 -10.81 0.61
C GLU A 9 -0.98 -9.47 0.79
N LEU A 10 -1.61 -8.50 1.47
CA LEU A 10 -0.99 -7.20 1.73
C LEU A 10 0.15 -7.30 2.74
N SER A 11 1.30 -6.75 2.35
CA SER A 11 2.43 -6.55 3.25
C SER A 11 2.42 -5.11 3.79
N PHE A 12 2.77 -4.96 5.06
CA PHE A 12 2.82 -3.67 5.73
C PHE A 12 4.15 -3.47 6.43
N LYS A 13 4.76 -2.32 6.21
CA LYS A 13 6.02 -1.94 6.86
C LYS A 13 5.89 -0.55 7.48
N GLY A 14 6.16 -0.46 8.78
CA GLY A 14 6.33 0.82 9.46
C GLY A 14 7.66 1.46 9.03
N ILE A 15 7.60 2.67 8.52
CA ILE A 15 8.79 3.44 8.13
C ILE A 15 8.84 4.76 8.90
N ARG A 16 10.02 5.39 8.94
CA ARG A 16 10.16 6.71 9.55
C ARG A 16 9.41 7.73 8.71
N SER A 17 8.57 8.53 9.36
CA SER A 17 7.92 9.67 8.72
C SER A 17 9.00 10.71 8.38
N SER A 18 9.16 11.00 7.09
CA SER A 18 10.13 12.00 6.62
C SER A 18 9.46 13.38 6.64
N GLY A 19 9.58 14.09 7.76
CA GLY A 19 9.29 15.53 7.82
C GLY A 19 10.56 16.34 7.60
N ALA A 20 10.49 17.39 6.77
CA ALA A 20 11.57 18.38 6.66
C ALA A 20 11.77 19.07 8.01
N GLY A 21 13.04 19.29 8.38
CA GLY A 21 13.46 19.66 9.73
C GLY A 21 12.77 20.90 10.32
N GLY A 22 12.43 20.79 11.61
CA GLY A 22 12.06 21.87 12.51
C GLY A 22 12.26 21.37 13.94
N GLN A 23 12.87 22.19 14.79
CA GLN A 23 13.18 21.83 16.17
C GLN A 23 11.89 21.40 16.90
N HIS A 24 11.98 20.27 17.61
CA HIS A 24 10.94 19.68 18.46
C HIS A 24 9.81 18.85 17.79
N VAL A 25 10.13 17.92 16.88
CA VAL A 25 9.15 16.92 16.40
C VAL A 25 9.48 15.53 16.95
N ASN A 26 8.62 15.03 17.86
CA ASN A 26 8.64 13.63 18.32
C ASN A 26 8.58 12.69 17.12
N LYS A 27 9.72 12.10 16.76
CA LYS A 27 9.92 11.28 15.54
C LYS A 27 9.37 9.87 15.74
N VAL A 28 8.06 9.75 15.92
CA VAL A 28 7.39 8.44 15.91
C VAL A 28 7.33 7.94 14.45
N SER A 29 7.74 6.68 14.23
CA SER A 29 7.66 6.01 12.92
C SER A 29 6.21 5.66 12.57
N SER A 30 5.34 6.66 12.43
CA SER A 30 3.91 6.42 12.21
C SER A 30 3.58 6.05 10.76
N LYS A 31 4.44 6.40 9.80
CA LYS A 31 4.22 6.14 8.38
C LYS A 31 4.17 4.64 8.08
N ILE A 32 3.20 4.24 7.26
CA ILE A 32 3.01 2.88 6.77
C ILE A 32 3.30 2.83 5.27
N GLU A 33 4.11 1.86 4.87
CA GLU A 33 4.24 1.37 3.50
C GLU A 33 3.36 0.11 3.38
N LEU A 34 2.42 0.13 2.43
CA LEU A 34 1.61 -1.00 2.02
C LEU A 34 2.14 -1.48 0.67
N THR A 35 2.42 -2.78 0.58
CA THR A 35 2.94 -3.42 -0.62
C THR A 35 2.03 -4.56 -1.04
N PHE A 36 1.69 -4.62 -2.32
CA PHE A 36 0.89 -5.70 -2.93
C PHE A 36 1.58 -6.20 -4.20
N ASP A 37 1.95 -7.47 -4.21
CA ASP A 37 2.53 -8.15 -5.36
C ASP A 37 1.40 -8.63 -6.28
N LEU A 38 1.15 -7.86 -7.34
CA LEU A 38 0.08 -8.16 -8.28
C LEU A 38 0.44 -9.34 -9.20
N GLU A 39 1.72 -9.51 -9.53
CA GLU A 39 2.20 -10.62 -10.37
C GLU A 39 1.91 -11.96 -9.71
N ASN A 40 2.30 -12.09 -8.44
CA ASN A 40 2.25 -13.35 -7.70
C ASN A 40 0.97 -13.53 -6.86
N SER A 41 0.03 -12.58 -6.94
CA SER A 41 -1.27 -12.70 -6.25
C SER A 41 -2.00 -13.98 -6.67
N LEU A 42 -2.42 -14.79 -5.69
CA LEU A 42 -3.23 -16.00 -5.92
C LEU A 42 -4.73 -15.67 -5.92
N SER A 43 -5.08 -14.50 -5.38
CA SER A 43 -6.45 -14.02 -5.24
C SER A 43 -6.99 -13.33 -6.51
N LEU A 44 -6.15 -13.12 -7.52
CA LEU A 44 -6.47 -12.53 -8.81
C LEU A 44 -6.35 -13.56 -9.93
N SER A 45 -7.35 -13.62 -10.81
CA SER A 45 -7.28 -14.36 -12.07
C SER A 45 -6.36 -13.66 -13.09
N ASP A 46 -5.88 -14.40 -14.10
CA ASP A 46 -4.98 -13.83 -15.13
C ASP A 46 -5.61 -12.65 -15.89
N ASN A 47 -6.92 -12.69 -16.10
CA ASN A 47 -7.66 -11.59 -16.71
C ASN A 47 -7.69 -10.35 -15.80
N GLU A 48 -7.94 -10.53 -14.49
CA GLU A 48 -7.92 -9.44 -13.51
C GLU A 48 -6.50 -8.86 -13.35
N LYS A 49 -5.48 -9.71 -13.33
CA LYS A 49 -4.07 -9.28 -13.32
C LYS A 49 -3.77 -8.41 -14.54
N THR A 50 -4.13 -8.87 -15.74
CA THR A 50 -3.89 -8.11 -16.98
C THR A 50 -4.58 -6.75 -16.96
N LEU A 51 -5.86 -6.72 -16.55
CA LEU A 51 -6.63 -5.47 -16.46
C LEU A 51 -6.01 -4.49 -15.46
N LEU A 52 -5.63 -4.97 -14.28
CA LEU A 52 -5.03 -4.15 -13.24
C LEU A 52 -3.61 -3.70 -13.62
N LYS A 53 -2.80 -4.52 -14.30
CA LYS A 53 -1.49 -4.12 -14.84
C LYS A 53 -1.63 -2.94 -15.80
N THR A 54 -2.63 -2.96 -16.69
CA THR A 54 -2.89 -1.84 -17.59
C THR A 54 -3.41 -0.61 -16.83
N LYS A 55 -4.42 -0.77 -15.98
CA LYS A 55 -5.06 0.31 -15.21
C LYS A 55 -4.10 1.01 -14.25
N LEU A 56 -3.22 0.24 -13.61
CA LEU A 56 -2.28 0.70 -12.59
C LEU A 56 -0.84 0.82 -13.10
N SER A 57 -0.60 0.72 -14.41
CA SER A 57 0.73 0.79 -15.03
C SER A 57 1.62 1.92 -14.51
N ASN A 58 1.06 3.12 -14.30
CA ASN A 58 1.78 4.28 -13.78
C ASN A 58 2.06 4.27 -12.26
N LYS A 59 1.51 3.28 -11.53
CA LYS A 59 1.63 3.13 -10.08
C LYS A 59 2.37 1.86 -9.67
N LEU A 60 2.62 0.94 -10.61
CA LEU A 60 3.33 -0.31 -10.37
C LEU A 60 4.84 -0.12 -10.55
N THR A 61 5.61 -0.92 -9.81
CA THR A 61 7.04 -1.10 -10.07
C THR A 61 7.27 -1.91 -11.35
N LYS A 62 8.53 -2.04 -11.77
CA LYS A 62 8.93 -2.91 -12.89
C LYS A 62 8.58 -4.39 -12.66
N GLU A 63 8.42 -4.79 -11.40
CA GLU A 63 8.07 -6.14 -10.98
C GLU A 63 6.56 -6.32 -10.81
N ASN A 64 5.74 -5.36 -11.29
CA ASN A 64 4.29 -5.32 -11.12
C ASN A 64 3.85 -5.30 -9.65
N THR A 65 4.64 -4.67 -8.77
CA THR A 65 4.28 -4.50 -7.36
C THR A 65 3.66 -3.12 -7.15
N LEU A 66 2.53 -3.05 -6.45
CA LEU A 66 1.93 -1.79 -6.03
C LEU A 66 2.47 -1.40 -4.65
N ILE A 67 2.95 -0.17 -4.51
CA ILE A 67 3.45 0.39 -3.25
C ILE A 67 2.67 1.66 -2.91
N LEU A 68 2.10 1.72 -1.71
CA LEU A 68 1.37 2.87 -1.19
C LEU A 68 1.96 3.32 0.14
N PHE A 69 2.14 4.63 0.28
CA PHE A 69 2.59 5.23 1.52
C PHE A 69 1.46 6.01 2.20
N CYS A 70 1.34 5.88 3.52
CA CYS A 70 0.36 6.61 4.33
C CYS A 70 0.98 7.12 5.63
N ASP A 71 0.94 8.44 5.82
CA ASP A 71 1.44 9.18 6.99
C ASP A 71 0.46 10.25 7.49
N GLU A 72 -0.84 10.08 7.25
CA GLU A 72 -1.89 11.04 7.65
C GLU A 72 -2.01 11.24 9.17
N SER A 73 -1.62 10.26 9.97
CA SER A 73 -1.77 10.24 11.43
C SER A 73 -0.46 9.94 12.16
N ARG A 74 -0.42 10.31 13.45
CA ARG A 74 0.61 9.87 14.39
C ARG A 74 0.47 8.39 14.81
N SER A 75 -0.60 7.71 14.41
CA SER A 75 -0.86 6.29 14.70
C SER A 75 -0.64 5.40 13.47
N GLN A 76 0.24 4.41 13.60
CA GLN A 76 0.47 3.37 12.60
C GLN A 76 -0.81 2.60 12.27
N HIS A 77 -1.63 2.27 13.27
CA HIS A 77 -2.89 1.55 13.06
C HIS A 77 -3.83 2.34 12.14
N ARG A 78 -4.03 3.63 12.44
CA ARG A 78 -4.88 4.49 11.62
C ARG A 78 -4.32 4.65 10.21
N ASN A 79 -3.00 4.78 10.07
CA ASN A 79 -2.35 4.86 8.76
C ASN A 79 -2.49 3.55 7.97
N LYS A 80 -2.48 2.39 8.63
CA LYS A 80 -2.73 1.09 8.01
C LYS A 80 -4.15 1.01 7.46
N GLU A 81 -5.16 1.41 8.23
CA GLU A 81 -6.56 1.42 7.81
C GLU A 81 -6.77 2.33 6.59
N VAL A 82 -6.18 3.53 6.61
CA VAL A 82 -6.25 4.47 5.50
C VAL A 82 -5.53 3.92 4.25
N ALA A 83 -4.36 3.30 4.41
CA ALA A 83 -3.65 2.67 3.30
C ALA A 83 -4.49 1.55 2.65
N ILE A 84 -5.14 0.70 3.46
CA ILE A 84 -6.05 -0.35 2.97
C ILE A 84 -7.23 0.26 2.21
N LYS A 85 -7.86 1.31 2.76
CA LYS A 85 -8.98 1.98 2.10
C LYS A 85 -8.59 2.50 0.72
N ARG A 86 -7.47 3.23 0.64
CA ARG A 86 -6.93 3.76 -0.61
C ARG A 86 -6.56 2.65 -1.60
N PHE A 87 -5.99 1.56 -1.11
CA PHE A 87 -5.69 0.37 -1.92
C PHE A 87 -6.97 -0.20 -2.55
N LEU A 88 -8.03 -0.40 -1.77
CA LEU A 88 -9.31 -0.93 -2.26
C LEU A 88 -10.02 0.00 -3.25
N GLU A 89 -9.79 1.31 -3.17
CA GLU A 89 -10.31 2.29 -4.13
C GLU A 89 -9.58 2.25 -5.48
N LEU A 90 -8.35 1.72 -5.53
CA LEU A 90 -7.55 1.60 -6.76
C LEU A 90 -7.85 0.33 -7.56
N LEU A 91 -8.23 -0.76 -6.88
CA LEU A 91 -8.58 -2.04 -7.49
C LEU A 91 -9.87 -1.91 -8.29
#